data_AF-A0A355UJI1-F1
#
_entry.id   AF-A0A355UJI1-F1
#
_cell.length_a   1.000
_cell.length_b   1.000
_cell.length_c   1.000
_cell.angle_alpha   90.00
_cell.angle_beta   90.00
_cell.angle_gamma   90.00
#
_symmetry.space_group_name_H-M   'P 1'
#
loop_
_entity.id
_entity.type
_entity.pdbx_description
1 polymer ?
#
loop_
_entity_poly.entity_id
_entity_poly.type
_entity_poly.pdbx_seq_one_letter_code
_entity_poly.pdbx_strand_id
1 'polypeptide(L)' 'LIGRLFSKHIYAYTYLPNTINEFFYGKKFIEKLNEAGFKNSAYKELTFGVATIYKAIK' A
#
# COMPACT_ATOMS: atom_id res chain seq x y z
N LEU A 1 5.39 -2.50 -20.58
CA LEU A 1 5.70 -1.87 -21.89
C LEU A 1 4.57 -1.01 -22.48
N ILE A 2 3.32 -1.05 -21.97
CA ILE A 2 2.18 -0.33 -22.57
C ILE A 2 1.99 1.12 -22.04
N GLY A 3 2.40 1.44 -20.81
CA GLY A 3 2.28 2.81 -20.25
C GLY A 3 3.28 3.83 -20.82
N ARG A 4 4.31 3.37 -21.54
CA ARG A 4 5.42 4.22 -22.02
C ARG A 4 5.11 4.98 -23.31
N LEU A 5 4.03 4.63 -24.01
CA LEU A 5 3.64 5.28 -25.27
C LEU A 5 2.73 6.51 -25.08
N PHE A 6 2.11 6.68 -23.90
CA PHE A 6 1.06 7.69 -23.68
C PHE A 6 1.45 8.85 -22.75
N SER A 7 2.60 8.79 -22.10
CA SER A 7 2.98 9.77 -21.08
C SER A 7 4.11 10.67 -21.58
N LYS A 8 3.77 11.88 -22.04
CA LYS A 8 4.72 12.99 -22.25
C LYS A 8 5.29 13.56 -20.94
N HIS A 9 5.10 12.91 -19.78
CA HIS A 9 5.64 13.33 -18.48
C HIS A 9 6.31 12.15 -17.75
N ILE A 10 7.59 11.94 -18.04
CA ILE A 10 8.41 10.82 -17.55
C ILE A 10 8.65 10.83 -16.02
N TYR A 11 8.33 11.93 -15.34
CA TYR A 11 8.64 12.14 -13.91
C TYR A 11 7.56 11.63 -12.94
N ALA A 12 6.29 11.49 -13.34
CA ALA A 12 5.22 11.06 -12.43
C ALA A 12 5.24 9.54 -12.13
N TYR A 13 5.93 8.77 -12.96
CA TYR A 13 5.93 7.30 -12.91
C TYR A 13 7.15 6.70 -12.19
N THR A 14 8.07 7.50 -11.65
CA THR A 14 9.22 7.02 -10.86
C THR A 14 9.00 7.14 -9.35
N TYR A 15 8.23 8.13 -8.89
CA TYR A 15 7.93 8.31 -7.46
C TYR A 15 7.01 7.20 -6.92
N LEU A 16 5.98 6.84 -7.69
CA LEU A 16 4.98 5.88 -7.24
C LEU A 16 5.54 4.44 -7.08
N PRO A 17 6.33 3.87 -8.01
CA PRO A 17 6.86 2.52 -7.84
C PRO A 17 7.90 2.42 -6.71
N ASN A 18 8.73 3.46 -6.54
CA ASN A 18 9.77 3.46 -5.52
C ASN A 18 9.17 3.53 -4.10
N THR A 19 8.11 4.31 -3.91
CA THR A 19 7.43 4.44 -2.61
C THR A 19 6.61 3.22 -2.22
N ILE A 20 6.00 2.52 -3.20
CA ILE A 20 5.21 1.30 -2.94
C ILE A 20 6.08 0.16 -2.40
N ASN A 21 7.31 0.02 -2.87
CA ASN A 21 8.20 -1.08 -2.45
C ASN A 21 8.65 -0.98 -0.98
N GLU A 22 8.67 0.23 -0.41
CA GLU A 22 9.09 0.47 0.98
C GLU A 22 7.92 0.37 1.97
N PHE A 23 6.67 0.38 1.50
CA PHE A 23 5.51 0.41 2.36
C PHE A 23 5.20 -0.97 2.97
N PHE A 24 4.88 -1.00 4.27
CA PHE A 24 4.43 -2.22 4.94
C PHE A 24 3.03 -2.60 4.45
N TYR A 25 2.82 -3.85 4.05
CA TYR A 25 1.53 -4.36 3.59
C TYR A 25 1.08 -5.60 4.37
N GLY A 26 -0.23 -5.87 4.32
CA GLY A 26 -0.91 -6.97 4.98
C GLY A 26 -0.55 -7.05 6.46
N LYS A 27 -0.08 -8.23 6.87
CA LYS A 27 0.27 -8.52 8.26
C LYS A 27 1.35 -7.59 8.83
N LYS A 28 2.35 -7.18 8.04
CA LYS A 28 3.41 -6.27 8.53
C LYS A 28 2.85 -4.92 8.95
N PHE A 29 1.83 -4.41 8.23
CA PHE A 29 1.18 -3.17 8.63
C PHE A 29 0.30 -3.34 9.85
N ILE A 30 -0.37 -4.50 10.01
CA ILE A 30 -1.09 -4.84 11.25
C ILE A 30 -0.16 -4.85 12.46
N GLU A 31 1.04 -5.41 12.34
CA GLU A 31 2.05 -5.40 13.40
C GLU A 31 2.42 -3.96 13.80
N LYS A 32 2.63 -3.07 12.82
CA LYS A 32 2.86 -1.64 13.09
C LYS A 32 1.69 -0.94 13.76
N LEU A 33 0.45 -1.25 13.38
CA LEU A 33 -0.74 -0.71 14.05
C LEU A 33 -0.82 -1.15 15.51
N ASN A 34 -0.49 -2.42 15.78
CA ASN A 34 -0.48 -2.97 17.14
C ASN A 34 0.66 -2.37 18.00
N GLU A 35 1.86 -2.21 17.44
CA GLU A 35 2.99 -1.52 18.09
C GLU A 35 2.62 -0.06 18.43
N ALA A 36 1.86 0.61 17.56
CA ALA A 36 1.35 1.96 17.79
C ALA A 36 0.20 2.04 18.81
N GLY A 37 -0.21 0.91 19.39
CA GLY A 37 -1.22 0.83 20.46
C GLY A 37 -2.65 0.59 19.99
N PHE A 38 -2.91 0.49 18.68
CA PHE A 38 -4.24 0.15 18.18
C PHE A 38 -4.59 -1.32 18.46
N LYS A 39 -5.88 -1.59 18.56
CA LYS A 39 -6.50 -2.89 18.86
C LYS A 39 -7.51 -3.26 17.78
N ASN A 40 -7.88 -4.53 17.75
CA ASN A 40 -8.81 -5.10 16.76
C ASN A 40 -8.38 -4.79 15.31
N SER A 41 -7.07 -4.74 15.08
CA SER A 41 -6.46 -4.46 13.79
C SER A 41 -6.72 -5.62 12.83
N ALA A 42 -7.34 -5.34 11.68
CA ALA A 42 -7.62 -6.30 10.63
C ALA A 42 -7.42 -5.67 9.25
N TYR A 43 -7.18 -6.50 8.25
CA TYR A 43 -7.07 -6.06 6.85
C TYR A 43 -7.89 -6.95 5.93
N LYS A 44 -8.30 -6.37 4.79
CA LYS A 44 -9.00 -7.05 3.72
C LYS A 44 -8.41 -6.64 2.38
N GLU A 45 -7.92 -7.62 1.64
CA GLU A 45 -7.46 -7.44 0.27
C GLU A 45 -8.64 -7.32 -0.68
N LEU A 46 -8.47 -6.47 -1.69
CA LEU A 46 -9.40 -6.24 -2.79
C LEU A 46 -8.65 -6.50 -4.10
N THR A 47 -9.37 -7.01 -5.10
CA THR A 47 -8.84 -7.23 -6.45
C THR A 47 -7.48 -7.95 -6.42
N PHE A 48 -7.41 -9.10 -5.72
CA PHE A 48 -6.20 -9.92 -5.59
C PHE A 48 -4.97 -9.17 -5.07
N GLY A 49 -5.17 -8.26 -4.11
CA GLY A 49 -4.08 -7.53 -3.46
C GLY A 49 -3.66 -6.24 -4.17
N VAL A 50 -4.34 -5.82 -5.24
CA VAL A 50 -4.13 -4.50 -5.85
C VAL A 50 -4.47 -3.38 -4.87
N ALA A 51 -5.47 -3.57 -4.02
CA ALA A 51 -5.79 -2.66 -2.93
C ALA A 51 -6.03 -3.44 -1.63
N THR A 52 -5.76 -2.81 -0.48
CA THR A 52 -6.01 -3.41 0.83
C THR A 52 -6.63 -2.37 1.76
N ILE A 53 -7.76 -2.73 2.39
CA ILE A 53 -8.40 -1.92 3.43
C ILE A 53 -7.87 -2.39 4.78
N TYR A 54 -7.48 -1.44 5.65
CA TYR A 54 -7.10 -1.69 7.03
C TYR A 54 -8.10 -1.03 7.98
N LYS A 55 -8.42 -1.72 9.08
CA LYS A 55 -9.30 -1.22 10.14
C LYS A 55 -8.67 -1.52 11.49
N ALA A 56 -8.60 -0.53 12.37
CA ALA A 56 -8.16 -0.68 13.75
C ALA A 56 -8.85 0.36 14.64
N ILE A 57 -8.88 0.12 15.96
CA ILE A 57 -9.52 0.97 16.97
C ILE A 57 -8.47 1.35 18.01
N LYS A 58 -8.45 2.60 18.49
CA LYS A 58 -7.53 3.04 19.54
C LYS A 58 -8.14 2.84 20.92
#